data_AF-A0A6P5KL70-F1
#
_entry.id   AF-A0A6P5KL70-F1
#
_cell.length_a   1.000
_cell.length_b   1.000
_cell.length_c   1.000
_cell.angle_alpha   90.00
_cell.angle_beta   90.00
_cell.angle_gamma   90.00
#
_symmetry.space_group_name_H-M   'P 1'
#
loop_
_entity.id
_entity.type
_entity.pdbx_description
1 polymer ?
#
loop_
_entity_poly.entity_id
_entity_poly.type
_entity_poly.pdbx_seq_one_letter_code
_entity_poly.pdbx_strand_id
1 'polypeptide(L)'
;MALTGARVLRCWGAKWLGATAAATRRDISFKLDEKTAHTSLAIFKGETGVKYGMVGLEPTKVALNLERFKEWAVVLGNTAVTSGRHYWEVTVKKSQHFRIGVADVDVPRDCCIGVDDHSWVFTYAHRKWHAMLANERAPITGIGQPEKVGLLLEYEAQRLSLVDVSRTSVVYTLRTKFRGPVVPAFALWDGELLTHSGLDVPEGI
;
A
#
# COMPACT_ATOMS: atom_id res chain seq x y z
N MET A 1 -34.58 -56.42 50.36
CA MET A 1 -35.68 -55.46 50.11
C MET A 1 -35.21 -54.44 49.08
N ALA A 2 -36.03 -54.21 48.05
CA ALA A 2 -36.02 -53.16 46.99
C ALA A 2 -34.72 -53.01 46.15
N LEU A 3 -34.63 -53.41 44.88
CA LEU A 3 -35.30 -53.01 43.61
C LEU A 3 -34.96 -51.62 43.04
N THR A 4 -34.50 -51.68 41.78
CA THR A 4 -34.68 -50.76 40.63
C THR A 4 -33.83 -49.51 40.47
N GLY A 5 -33.32 -49.33 39.24
CA GLY A 5 -32.91 -48.01 38.73
C GLY A 5 -31.86 -48.01 37.61
N ALA A 6 -32.13 -48.62 36.46
CA ALA A 6 -31.31 -48.40 35.26
C ALA A 6 -31.47 -46.97 34.74
N ARG A 7 -30.36 -46.31 34.37
CA ARG A 7 -30.40 -45.17 33.45
C ARG A 7 -29.19 -45.18 32.52
N VAL A 8 -29.47 -45.58 31.29
CA VAL A 8 -28.61 -45.40 30.12
C VAL A 8 -28.61 -43.91 29.77
N LEU A 9 -27.43 -43.31 29.61
CA LEU A 9 -27.24 -42.12 28.77
C LEU A 9 -26.00 -42.35 27.90
N ARG A 10 -26.24 -42.38 26.59
CA ARG A 10 -25.26 -42.53 25.52
C ARG A 10 -24.63 -41.19 25.19
N CYS A 11 -23.33 -41.25 24.86
CA CYS A 11 -22.55 -40.46 23.88
C CYS A 11 -22.59 -38.92 24.04
N TRP A 12 -21.56 -38.14 23.70
CA TRP A 12 -20.96 -37.99 22.37
C TRP A 12 -19.51 -37.51 22.52
N GLY A 13 -18.64 -37.98 21.61
CA GLY A 13 -17.24 -37.59 21.55
C GLY A 13 -17.06 -36.11 21.18
N ALA A 14 -16.10 -35.46 21.83
CA ALA A 14 -15.61 -34.17 21.42
C ALA A 14 -14.73 -34.36 20.17
N LYS A 15 -15.30 -34.05 19.00
CA LYS A 15 -14.52 -33.84 17.78
C LYS A 15 -13.80 -32.50 17.91
N TRP A 16 -12.48 -32.55 18.01
CA TRP A 16 -11.61 -31.41 17.75
C TRP A 16 -11.71 -31.09 16.25
N LEU A 17 -12.54 -30.13 15.89
CA LEU A 17 -12.46 -29.49 14.58
C LEU A 17 -11.39 -28.40 14.72
N GLY A 18 -10.24 -28.64 14.10
CA GLY A 18 -9.24 -27.60 13.88
C GLY A 18 -9.89 -26.48 13.07
N ALA A 19 -10.12 -25.34 13.71
CA ALA A 19 -10.41 -24.11 13.00
C ALA A 19 -9.13 -23.71 12.26
N THR A 20 -9.10 -23.89 10.95
CA THR A 20 -8.21 -23.10 10.10
C THR A 20 -8.65 -21.65 10.28
N ALA A 21 -7.82 -20.84 10.94
CA ALA A 21 -8.06 -19.41 11.02
C ALA A 21 -8.10 -18.86 9.60
N ALA A 22 -9.32 -18.59 9.09
CA ALA A 22 -9.48 -17.79 7.90
C ALA A 22 -8.87 -16.43 8.24
N ALA A 23 -7.76 -16.08 7.58
CA ALA A 23 -7.15 -14.77 7.71
C ALA A 23 -8.27 -13.75 7.49
N THR A 24 -8.53 -12.92 8.49
CA THR A 24 -9.58 -11.90 8.40
C THR A 24 -9.19 -10.97 7.26
N ARG A 25 -9.96 -11.01 6.17
CA ARG A 25 -9.87 -10.03 5.07
C ARG A 25 -10.11 -8.68 5.73
N ARG A 26 -9.06 -7.88 5.83
CA ARG A 26 -9.13 -6.53 6.38
C ARG A 26 -8.75 -5.59 5.27
N ASP A 27 -9.69 -4.72 4.94
CA ASP A 27 -9.55 -3.75 3.87
C ASP A 27 -8.80 -2.57 4.46
N ILE A 28 -7.68 -2.17 3.87
CA ILE A 28 -6.98 -0.96 4.31
C ILE A 28 -7.80 0.26 3.87
N SER A 29 -8.25 1.08 4.82
CA SER A 29 -8.72 2.44 4.54
C SER A 29 -7.69 3.43 5.06
N PHE A 30 -7.27 4.36 4.21
CA PHE A 30 -6.26 5.35 4.55
C PHE A 30 -6.52 6.66 3.82
N LYS A 31 -5.95 7.72 4.40
CA LYS A 31 -5.82 9.06 3.84
C LYS A 31 -4.35 9.40 3.69
N LEU A 32 -4.06 10.39 2.88
CA LEU A 32 -2.73 10.97 2.72
C LEU A 32 -2.42 11.86 3.92
N ASP A 33 -1.26 11.65 4.54
CA ASP A 33 -0.82 12.39 5.72
C ASP A 33 -0.11 13.69 5.34
N GLU A 34 -0.80 14.81 5.53
CA GLU A 34 -0.28 16.15 5.28
C GLU A 34 0.99 16.48 6.07
N LYS A 35 1.22 15.84 7.22
CA LYS A 35 2.46 16.03 8.00
C LYS A 35 3.67 15.50 7.25
N THR A 36 3.50 14.46 6.46
CA THR A 36 4.59 13.85 5.68
C THR A 36 4.80 14.55 4.34
N ALA A 37 3.75 15.15 3.77
CA ALA A 37 3.76 15.69 2.41
C ALA A 37 4.80 16.79 2.20
N HIS A 38 5.60 16.68 1.14
CA HIS A 38 6.47 17.79 0.72
C HIS A 38 5.68 19.07 0.38
N THR A 39 6.29 20.24 0.53
CA THR A 39 5.63 21.54 0.33
C THR A 39 5.23 21.84 -1.12
N SER A 40 5.78 21.10 -2.09
CA SER A 40 5.36 21.14 -3.49
C SER A 40 4.15 20.25 -3.80
N LEU A 41 3.57 19.59 -2.79
CA LEU A 41 2.40 18.74 -2.94
C LEU A 41 1.19 19.42 -2.31
N ALA A 42 0.09 19.43 -3.06
CA ALA A 42 -1.22 19.83 -2.55
C ALA A 42 -2.09 18.58 -2.36
N ILE A 43 -2.55 18.35 -1.13
CA ILE A 43 -3.52 17.32 -0.81
C ILE A 43 -4.93 17.87 -1.08
N PHE A 44 -5.80 17.07 -1.69
CA PHE A 44 -7.15 17.49 -2.04
C PHE A 44 -8.16 16.32 -1.96
N LYS A 45 -9.44 16.63 -2.20
CA LYS A 45 -10.54 15.65 -2.26
C LYS A 45 -10.64 14.79 -0.99
N GLY A 46 -10.66 15.43 0.16
CA GLY A 46 -10.77 14.74 1.46
C GLY A 46 -9.58 13.83 1.75
N GLU A 47 -8.37 14.30 1.43
CA GLU A 47 -7.10 13.62 1.72
C GLU A 47 -6.89 12.31 0.95
N THR A 48 -7.53 12.18 -0.22
CA THR A 48 -7.34 11.02 -1.12
C THR A 48 -6.62 11.38 -2.41
N GLY A 49 -6.56 12.67 -2.74
CA GLY A 49 -5.85 13.18 -3.91
C GLY A 49 -4.57 13.90 -3.51
N VAL A 50 -3.51 13.73 -4.31
CA VAL A 50 -2.30 14.54 -4.24
C VAL A 50 -1.94 15.06 -5.61
N LYS A 51 -1.63 16.36 -5.67
CA LYS A 51 -1.24 17.05 -6.89
C LYS A 51 0.13 17.68 -6.72
N TYR A 52 0.99 17.53 -7.72
CA TYR A 52 2.23 18.26 -7.81
C TYR A 52 1.94 19.71 -8.19
N GLY A 53 2.27 20.65 -7.30
CA GLY A 53 2.16 22.08 -7.50
C GLY A 53 3.52 22.72 -7.35
N MET A 54 3.98 23.46 -8.36
CA MET A 54 5.23 24.25 -8.27
C MET A 54 5.11 25.45 -7.30
N VAL A 55 3.98 25.61 -6.61
CA VAL A 55 3.80 26.62 -5.57
C VAL A 55 4.34 26.07 -4.27
N GLY A 56 5.67 26.06 -4.16
CA GLY A 56 6.32 25.78 -2.89
C GLY A 56 5.94 26.85 -1.88
N LEU A 57 5.38 26.46 -0.74
CA LEU A 57 5.56 27.27 0.45
C LEU A 57 7.08 27.40 0.65
N GLU A 58 7.57 28.64 0.74
CA GLU A 58 8.96 28.92 1.10
C GLU A 58 9.34 28.02 2.28
N PRO A 59 10.33 27.12 2.15
CA PRO A 59 10.67 26.15 3.20
C PRO A 59 10.95 26.81 4.56
N THR A 60 11.40 28.07 4.52
CA THR A 60 11.65 28.93 5.69
C THR A 60 10.38 29.41 6.40
N LYS A 61 9.21 29.36 5.76
CA LYS A 61 7.91 29.74 6.33
C LYS A 61 7.12 28.56 6.89
N VAL A 62 7.61 27.33 6.71
CA VAL A 62 6.98 26.13 7.26
C VAL A 62 7.63 25.81 8.60
N ALA A 63 6.81 25.66 9.64
CA ALA A 63 7.31 25.26 10.95
C ALA A 63 8.09 23.94 10.87
N LEU A 64 9.13 23.80 11.71
CA LEU A 64 9.96 22.59 11.73
C LEU A 64 9.07 21.36 11.97
N ASN A 65 9.00 20.48 10.97
CA ASN A 65 8.33 19.19 11.05
C ASN A 65 9.31 18.11 10.57
N LEU A 66 9.71 17.22 11.47
CA LEU A 66 10.65 16.14 11.17
C LEU A 66 10.00 14.99 10.40
N GLU A 67 8.68 14.88 10.40
CA GLU A 67 7.93 13.87 9.63
C GLU A 67 7.85 14.22 8.14
N ARG A 68 8.08 15.49 7.78
CA ARG A 68 7.92 16.01 6.43
C ARG A 68 9.11 15.67 5.53
N PHE A 69 8.84 15.19 4.32
CA PHE A 69 9.84 15.17 3.26
C PHE A 69 10.20 16.60 2.85
N LYS A 70 11.50 16.93 2.80
CA LYS A 70 11.99 18.29 2.55
C LYS A 70 12.57 18.51 1.16
N GLU A 71 13.07 17.45 0.53
CA GLU A 71 13.74 17.53 -0.77
C GLU A 71 12.94 16.88 -1.89
N TRP A 72 12.15 15.87 -1.54
CA TRP A 72 11.46 15.02 -2.52
C TRP A 72 9.96 15.16 -2.37
N ALA A 73 9.27 15.33 -3.51
CA ALA A 73 7.82 15.43 -3.60
C ALA A 73 7.12 14.10 -3.27
N VAL A 74 7.17 13.72 -1.99
CA VAL A 74 6.68 12.47 -1.42
C VAL A 74 5.59 12.77 -0.38
N VAL A 75 4.61 11.87 -0.28
CA VAL A 75 3.58 11.82 0.76
C VAL A 75 3.30 10.36 1.14
N LEU A 76 3.03 10.11 2.42
CA LEU A 76 2.65 8.79 2.93
C LEU A 76 1.16 8.72 3.26
N GLY A 77 0.64 7.50 3.32
CA GLY A 77 -0.65 7.18 3.92
C GLY A 77 -0.57 7.16 5.44
N ASN A 78 -1.70 7.44 6.11
CA ASN A 78 -1.77 7.55 7.57
C ASN A 78 -2.15 6.24 8.30
N THR A 79 -2.38 5.15 7.57
CA THR A 79 -2.76 3.85 8.15
C THR A 79 -1.65 2.83 7.92
N ALA A 80 -1.04 2.36 9.01
CA ALA A 80 -0.01 1.33 8.96
C ALA A 80 -0.61 -0.07 8.81
N VAL A 81 0.07 -0.90 8.02
CA VAL A 81 -0.22 -2.32 7.83
C VAL A 81 0.85 -3.15 8.55
N THR A 82 0.38 -4.08 9.39
CA THR A 82 1.23 -4.98 10.18
C THR A 82 0.93 -6.45 9.96
N SER A 83 -0.10 -6.77 9.18
CA SER A 83 -0.56 -8.14 8.91
C SER A 83 -1.62 -8.15 7.82
N GLY A 84 -1.78 -9.27 7.15
CA GLY A 84 -2.88 -9.57 6.27
C GLY A 84 -2.65 -9.16 4.81
N ARG A 85 -3.76 -9.18 4.08
CA ARG A 85 -3.82 -8.94 2.65
C ARG A 85 -4.67 -7.71 2.38
N HIS A 86 -4.07 -6.71 1.76
CA HIS A 86 -4.65 -5.38 1.57
C HIS A 86 -4.59 -4.98 0.11
N TYR A 87 -5.66 -4.36 -0.38
CA TYR A 87 -5.75 -3.87 -1.75
C TYR A 87 -6.21 -2.42 -1.77
N TRP A 88 -5.60 -1.63 -2.64
CA TRP A 88 -6.06 -0.29 -2.98
C TRP A 88 -5.72 0.02 -4.43
N GLU A 89 -6.40 1.00 -4.99
CA GLU A 89 -6.15 1.45 -6.36
C GLU A 89 -5.66 2.88 -6.40
N VAL A 90 -4.99 3.24 -7.48
CA VAL A 90 -4.49 4.58 -7.73
C VAL A 90 -4.86 4.98 -9.16
N THR A 91 -5.63 6.06 -9.32
CA THR A 91 -5.81 6.70 -10.62
C THR A 91 -4.55 7.50 -10.94
N VAL A 92 -3.91 7.13 -12.06
CA VAL A 92 -2.59 7.64 -12.48
C VAL A 92 -2.66 8.45 -13.78
N LYS A 93 -3.83 8.50 -14.44
CA LYS A 93 -3.99 9.06 -15.79
C LYS A 93 -3.53 10.51 -16.00
N LYS A 94 -3.40 11.28 -14.93
CA LYS A 94 -3.03 12.69 -14.96
C LYS A 94 -1.56 12.96 -14.60
N SER A 95 -0.73 11.94 -14.42
CA SER A 95 0.71 12.06 -14.16
C SER A 95 1.48 11.16 -15.13
N GLN A 96 2.64 11.63 -15.62
CA GLN A 96 3.56 10.87 -16.46
C GLN A 96 4.88 10.53 -15.74
N HIS A 97 5.06 11.02 -14.51
CA HIS A 97 6.22 10.72 -13.69
C HIS A 97 5.84 10.59 -12.21
N PHE A 98 5.81 9.34 -11.72
CA PHE A 98 5.48 9.04 -10.33
C PHE A 98 6.14 7.75 -9.81
N ARG A 99 6.09 7.58 -8.48
CA ARG A 99 6.35 6.32 -7.76
C ARG A 99 5.18 6.03 -6.84
N ILE A 100 4.74 4.77 -6.80
CA ILE A 100 3.64 4.28 -5.98
C ILE A 100 4.06 2.97 -5.31
N GLY A 101 3.73 2.77 -4.04
CA GLY A 101 4.09 1.53 -3.35
C GLY A 101 3.86 1.60 -1.86
N VAL A 102 4.76 0.98 -1.10
CA VAL A 102 4.78 1.06 0.37
C VAL A 102 6.16 1.44 0.88
N ALA A 103 6.20 2.06 2.06
CA ALA A 103 7.43 2.35 2.78
C ALA A 103 7.26 1.98 4.25
N ASP A 104 8.37 1.76 4.95
CA ASP A 104 8.38 1.70 6.40
C ASP A 104 7.77 3.01 6.97
N VAL A 105 7.07 2.92 8.10
CA VAL A 105 6.45 4.09 8.75
C VAL A 105 7.49 5.18 9.04
N ASP A 106 8.68 4.77 9.45
CA ASP A 106 9.83 5.58 9.83
C ASP A 106 10.86 5.76 8.71
N VAL A 107 10.47 5.53 7.45
CA VAL A 107 11.34 5.73 6.28
C VAL A 107 12.08 7.08 6.35
N PRO A 108 13.40 7.11 6.08
CA PRO A 108 14.18 8.35 6.05
C PRO A 108 13.55 9.43 5.16
N ARG A 109 13.68 10.70 5.57
CA ARG A 109 13.07 11.85 4.89
C ARG A 109 14.03 12.59 3.95
N ASP A 110 15.25 12.09 3.82
CA ASP A 110 16.38 12.64 3.04
C ASP A 110 16.45 12.09 1.61
N CYS A 111 15.88 10.91 1.35
CA CYS A 111 15.81 10.33 0.01
C CYS A 111 14.37 10.13 -0.49
N CYS A 112 14.25 9.87 -1.78
CA CYS A 112 12.96 9.54 -2.39
C CYS A 112 12.68 8.04 -2.24
N ILE A 113 11.41 7.67 -2.08
CA ILE A 113 10.97 6.26 -2.00
C ILE A 113 11.49 5.41 -3.18
N GLY A 114 11.97 4.22 -2.89
CA GLY A 114 12.63 3.26 -3.79
C GLY A 114 14.15 3.41 -3.90
N VAL A 115 14.75 4.45 -3.31
CA VAL A 115 16.22 4.66 -3.34
C VAL A 115 16.93 3.78 -2.30
N ASP A 116 16.31 3.57 -1.15
CA ASP A 116 16.84 2.75 -0.05
C ASP A 116 16.10 1.41 0.08
N ASP A 117 16.41 0.65 1.13
CA ASP A 117 15.74 -0.61 1.47
C ASP A 117 14.55 -0.45 2.44
N HIS A 118 14.13 0.80 2.70
CA HIS A 118 12.97 1.15 3.53
C HIS A 118 11.69 1.39 2.72
N SER A 119 11.75 1.17 1.40
CA SER A 119 10.61 1.40 0.52
C SER A 119 10.64 0.52 -0.73
N TRP A 120 9.46 0.04 -1.12
CA TRP A 120 9.24 -0.89 -2.22
C TRP A 120 8.17 -0.31 -3.14
N VAL A 121 8.56 0.05 -4.36
CA VAL A 121 7.71 0.88 -5.22
C VAL A 121 7.72 0.43 -6.67
N PHE A 122 6.65 0.78 -7.38
CA PHE A 122 6.58 0.80 -8.83
C PHE A 122 6.73 2.24 -9.30
N THR A 123 7.58 2.45 -10.30
CA THR A 123 7.80 3.76 -10.91
C THR A 123 7.32 3.77 -12.35
N TYR A 124 6.70 4.86 -12.74
CA TYR A 124 6.32 5.14 -14.11
C TYR A 124 6.99 6.44 -14.53
N ALA A 125 7.82 6.38 -15.56
CA ALA A 125 8.49 7.54 -16.15
C ALA A 125 8.81 7.25 -17.62
N HIS A 126 8.75 8.28 -18.47
CA HIS A 126 9.03 8.15 -19.92
C HIS A 126 8.25 6.99 -20.58
N ARG A 127 6.99 6.81 -20.19
CA ARG A 127 6.10 5.75 -20.68
C ARG A 127 6.56 4.32 -20.36
N LYS A 128 7.41 4.14 -19.37
CA LYS A 128 7.95 2.84 -18.95
C LYS A 128 7.67 2.60 -17.47
N TRP A 129 7.25 1.39 -17.14
CA TRP A 129 7.09 0.92 -15.78
C TRP A 129 8.34 0.17 -15.33
N HIS A 130 8.73 0.37 -14.08
CA HIS A 130 9.76 -0.43 -13.42
C HIS A 130 9.33 -0.76 -11.99
N ALA A 131 9.73 -1.92 -11.51
CA ALA A 131 9.81 -2.19 -10.08
C ALA A 131 11.11 -1.59 -9.55
N MET A 132 11.10 -1.03 -8.34
CA MET A 132 12.25 -0.36 -7.75
C MET A 132 12.38 -0.65 -6.25
N LEU A 133 13.60 -1.00 -5.83
CA LEU A 133 14.01 -1.29 -4.45
C LEU A 133 15.52 -1.01 -4.34
N ALA A 134 15.96 -0.31 -3.30
CA ALA A 134 17.38 -0.05 -3.05
C ALA A 134 18.12 0.50 -4.28
N ASN A 135 17.45 1.40 -5.01
CA ASN A 135 17.91 2.02 -6.27
C ASN A 135 18.06 1.06 -7.47
N GLU A 136 17.85 -0.25 -7.28
CA GLU A 136 17.79 -1.22 -8.37
C GLU A 136 16.45 -1.12 -9.10
N ARG A 137 16.45 -1.28 -10.43
CA ARG A 137 15.26 -1.21 -11.26
C ARG A 137 15.11 -2.44 -12.13
N ALA A 138 13.92 -3.02 -12.13
CA ALA A 138 13.54 -4.10 -13.05
C ALA A 138 12.41 -3.60 -13.97
N PRO A 139 12.55 -3.72 -15.31
CA PRO A 139 11.51 -3.27 -16.23
C PRO A 139 10.24 -4.11 -16.10
N ILE A 140 9.08 -3.46 -16.20
CA ILE A 140 7.76 -4.09 -16.21
C ILE A 140 7.13 -3.87 -17.58
N THR A 141 6.67 -4.95 -18.21
CA THR A 141 6.00 -4.95 -19.51
C THR A 141 4.54 -5.40 -19.38
N GLY A 142 3.70 -5.05 -20.35
CA GLY A 142 2.34 -5.60 -20.46
C GLY A 142 1.20 -4.77 -19.86
N ILE A 143 1.49 -3.71 -19.09
CA ILE A 143 0.47 -2.83 -18.48
C ILE A 143 0.20 -1.54 -19.27
N GLY A 144 1.11 -1.11 -20.15
CA GLY A 144 0.93 0.07 -20.99
C GLY A 144 0.78 1.37 -20.19
N GLN A 145 -0.21 2.20 -20.55
CA GLN A 145 -0.53 3.48 -19.90
C GLN A 145 -1.93 3.43 -19.28
N PRO A 146 -2.12 2.68 -18.19
CA PRO A 146 -3.45 2.48 -17.62
C PRO A 146 -3.96 3.79 -17.00
N GLU A 147 -5.28 3.99 -16.99
CA GLU A 147 -5.86 5.11 -16.24
C GLU A 147 -5.74 4.91 -14.72
N LYS A 148 -5.77 3.65 -14.30
CA LYS A 148 -5.80 3.21 -12.91
C LYS A 148 -5.03 1.89 -12.75
N VAL A 149 -4.30 1.77 -11.66
CA VAL A 149 -3.58 0.54 -11.27
C VAL A 149 -3.95 0.13 -9.86
N GLY A 150 -3.84 -1.16 -9.57
CA GLY A 150 -4.04 -1.72 -8.24
C GLY A 150 -2.70 -2.04 -7.58
N LEU A 151 -2.69 -1.95 -6.26
CA LEU A 151 -1.59 -2.38 -5.40
C LEU A 151 -2.13 -3.42 -4.45
N LEU A 152 -1.52 -4.61 -4.47
CA LEU A 152 -1.85 -5.72 -3.59
C LEU A 152 -0.67 -5.95 -2.65
N LEU A 153 -0.88 -5.71 -1.36
CA LEU A 153 0.07 -5.99 -0.30
C LEU A 153 -0.31 -7.28 0.41
N GLU A 154 0.60 -8.25 0.43
CA GLU A 154 0.47 -9.49 1.18
C GLU A 154 1.58 -9.53 2.22
N TYR A 155 1.26 -9.07 3.43
CA TYR A 155 2.25 -8.77 4.44
C TYR A 155 3.02 -10.01 4.87
N GLU A 156 2.34 -11.10 5.23
CA GLU A 156 2.98 -12.35 5.66
C GLU A 156 3.76 -13.02 4.52
N ALA A 157 3.29 -12.87 3.29
CA ALA A 157 3.98 -13.41 2.11
C ALA A 157 5.17 -12.55 1.67
N GLN A 158 5.35 -11.36 2.25
CA GLN A 158 6.40 -10.41 1.91
C GLN A 158 6.34 -10.01 0.42
N ARG A 159 5.13 -9.70 -0.06
CA ARG A 159 4.88 -9.35 -1.45
C ARG A 159 4.15 -8.02 -1.56
N LEU A 160 4.61 -7.20 -2.50
CA LEU A 160 3.85 -6.09 -3.05
C LEU A 160 3.69 -6.33 -4.55
N SER A 161 2.45 -6.36 -5.03
CA SER A 161 2.13 -6.63 -6.43
C SER A 161 1.46 -5.44 -7.11
N LEU A 162 1.87 -5.18 -8.35
CA LEU A 162 1.21 -4.25 -9.27
C LEU A 162 0.12 -5.02 -10.02
N VAL A 163 -1.10 -4.48 -10.01
CA VAL A 163 -2.28 -5.10 -10.62
C VAL A 163 -2.77 -4.22 -11.77
N ASP A 164 -3.00 -4.84 -12.92
CA ASP A 164 -3.79 -4.23 -14.01
C ASP A 164 -5.27 -4.36 -13.65
N VAL A 165 -5.88 -3.25 -13.25
CA VAL A 165 -7.29 -3.19 -12.83
C VAL A 165 -8.22 -3.59 -13.97
N SER A 166 -7.87 -3.25 -15.23
CA SER A 166 -8.73 -3.54 -16.38
C SER A 166 -8.80 -5.03 -16.70
N ARG A 167 -7.71 -5.76 -16.42
CA ARG A 167 -7.59 -7.20 -16.65
C ARG A 167 -7.81 -8.03 -15.39
N THR A 168 -7.89 -7.38 -14.22
CA THR A 168 -7.89 -8.03 -12.90
C THR A 168 -6.77 -9.07 -12.81
N SER A 169 -5.54 -8.64 -13.06
CA SER A 169 -4.39 -9.56 -13.09
C SER A 169 -3.14 -8.93 -12.49
N VAL A 170 -2.35 -9.73 -11.79
CA VAL A 170 -1.03 -9.31 -11.31
C VAL A 170 -0.07 -9.19 -12.48
N VAL A 171 0.51 -8.00 -12.65
CA VAL A 171 1.49 -7.68 -13.69
C VAL A 171 2.90 -7.97 -13.20
N TYR A 172 3.19 -7.61 -11.96
CA TYR A 172 4.51 -7.78 -11.36
C TYR A 172 4.40 -7.90 -9.84
N THR A 173 5.32 -8.66 -9.24
CA THR A 173 5.41 -8.82 -7.79
C THR A 173 6.84 -8.49 -7.33
N LEU A 174 6.95 -7.48 -6.48
CA LEU A 174 8.13 -7.24 -5.67
C LEU A 174 8.11 -8.21 -4.48
N ARG A 175 9.21 -8.97 -4.33
CA ARG A 175 9.50 -9.68 -3.08
C ARG A 175 10.23 -8.74 -2.15
N THR A 176 9.70 -8.57 -0.95
CA THR A 176 10.15 -7.58 0.02
C THR A 176 10.71 -8.27 1.26
N LYS A 177 11.16 -7.47 2.23
CA LYS A 177 11.51 -7.91 3.58
C LYS A 177 11.06 -6.85 4.58
N PHE A 178 9.75 -6.76 4.81
CA PHE A 178 9.16 -5.90 5.81
C PHE A 178 9.71 -6.27 7.19
N ARG A 179 10.36 -5.32 7.85
CA ARG A 179 10.91 -5.49 9.22
C ARG A 179 10.00 -4.90 10.29
N GLY A 180 8.96 -4.19 9.86
CA GLY A 180 8.01 -3.51 10.72
C GLY A 180 6.73 -3.12 9.96
N PRO A 181 5.91 -2.25 10.55
CA PRO A 181 4.72 -1.73 9.90
C PRO A 181 5.08 -0.93 8.64
N VAL A 182 4.27 -1.07 7.59
CA VAL A 182 4.42 -0.30 6.35
C VAL A 182 3.18 0.55 6.06
N VAL A 183 3.36 1.65 5.35
CA VAL A 183 2.28 2.54 4.91
C VAL A 183 2.31 2.72 3.39
N PRO A 184 1.16 2.98 2.74
CA PRO A 184 1.13 3.41 1.35
C PRO A 184 2.03 4.64 1.13
N ALA A 185 2.76 4.68 0.03
CA ALA A 185 3.73 5.74 -0.27
C ALA A 185 3.63 6.20 -1.72
N PHE A 186 3.69 7.52 -1.92
CA PHE A 186 3.48 8.15 -3.22
C PHE A 186 4.50 9.28 -3.45
N ALA A 187 5.10 9.30 -4.64
CA ALA A 187 5.93 10.40 -5.10
C ALA A 187 5.48 10.86 -6.50
N LEU A 188 5.49 12.16 -6.76
CA LEU A 188 5.10 12.72 -8.05
C LEU A 188 6.03 13.84 -8.48
N TRP A 189 6.27 13.95 -9.79
CA TRP A 189 7.00 15.07 -10.40
C TRP A 189 6.13 15.89 -11.35
N ASP A 190 4.91 15.42 -11.63
CA ASP A 190 3.91 16.12 -12.42
C ASP A 190 2.49 15.69 -12.01
N GLY A 191 1.50 16.45 -12.45
CA GLY A 191 0.13 15.98 -12.46
C GLY A 191 -0.47 15.71 -11.08
N GLU A 192 -1.35 14.71 -11.01
CA GLU A 192 -2.01 14.27 -9.78
C GLU A 192 -2.22 12.75 -9.74
N LEU A 193 -2.29 12.22 -8.52
CA LEU A 193 -2.73 10.88 -8.19
C LEU A 193 -3.99 10.95 -7.33
N LEU A 194 -4.88 9.96 -7.47
CA LEU A 194 -6.04 9.78 -6.61
C LEU A 194 -6.08 8.35 -6.08
N THR A 195 -6.06 8.19 -4.77
CA THR A 195 -6.09 6.89 -4.09
C THR A 195 -7.52 6.43 -3.82
N HIS A 196 -7.78 5.14 -3.99
CA HIS A 196 -9.05 4.48 -3.71
C HIS A 196 -8.77 3.31 -2.75
N SER A 197 -9.08 3.50 -1.47
CA SER A 197 -8.85 2.54 -0.38
C SER A 197 -10.17 2.04 0.20
N GLY A 198 -10.12 1.07 1.11
CA GLY A 198 -11.31 0.38 1.65
C GLY A 198 -11.92 -0.58 0.64
N LEU A 199 -11.08 -1.15 -0.24
CA LEU A 199 -11.50 -2.08 -1.28
C LEU A 199 -11.19 -3.51 -0.86
N ASP A 200 -12.13 -4.41 -1.13
CA ASP A 200 -11.86 -5.84 -1.14
C ASP A 200 -10.78 -6.18 -2.17
N VAL A 201 -10.00 -7.23 -1.90
CA VAL A 201 -9.09 -7.78 -2.91
C VAL A 201 -9.93 -8.41 -4.03
N PRO A 202 -9.75 -8.02 -5.30
CA PRO A 202 -10.51 -8.60 -6.41
C PRO A 202 -10.42 -10.14 -6.46
N GLU A 203 -11.49 -10.79 -6.89
CA GLU A 203 -11.48 -12.24 -7.09
C GLU A 203 -10.51 -12.61 -8.22
N GLY A 204 -9.77 -13.71 -8.04
CA GLY A 204 -8.84 -14.23 -9.05
C GLY A 204 -7.43 -13.65 -9.01
N ILE A 205 -7.13 -12.73 -8.08
CA ILE A 205 -5.75 -12.27 -7.80
C ILE A 205 -5.33 -12.49 -6.37
#